data_AF-A0A261A562-F1
#
_entry.id   AF-A0A261A562-F1
#
_cell.length_a   1.000
_cell.length_b   1.000
_cell.length_c   1.000
_cell.angle_alpha   90.00
_cell.angle_beta   90.00
_cell.angle_gamma   90.00
#
_symmetry.space_group_name_H-M   'P 1'
#
loop_
_entity.id
_entity.type
_entity.pdbx_description
1 polymer ?
#
loop_
_entity_poly.entity_id
_entity_poly.type
_entity_poly.pdbx_seq_one_letter_code
_entity_poly.pdbx_strand_id
1 'polypeptide(L)'
;MCAARNHPVLKDLHLGPCEAYGYLTQGGDSRIPGVDDRADFEELLKALQMLGFDGKQISEVFRLLAGLLLLGNVHFENGESSSAVSSESAQEISRLCSEICIKPNDSKIEFEFEPKRAIQQLRACGVLETVRISAAGFPSRYPYEEFARRYRVLYTKEAAIWRDSPKRFAELACQQCLEEGKYAVGKTKIFLRTGQVAVLERVRLDTLAVAATMIQKTWKGFVARRKYETMRRSLLIVQASLKAFLAFRRIKYLQMHRAVITMQSATRGFLERRNYERIRNATIGIQAAFKAQRVRRYVEKLRYEKSAITIQSAWRGYAARREQIAKRRKVVMVQCAVRKWLAKRRLRELK
;
A
#
# COMPACT_ATOMS: atom_id res chain seq x y z
N MET A 1 2.34 37.03 -57.18
CA MET A 1 0.90 36.92 -57.56
C MET A 1 0.00 37.75 -56.66
N CYS A 2 -0.09 37.50 -55.35
CA CYS A 2 -0.98 38.27 -54.44
C CYS A 2 -0.69 39.78 -54.43
N ALA A 3 0.59 40.18 -54.46
CA ALA A 3 1.01 41.58 -54.56
C ALA A 3 0.62 42.26 -55.89
N ALA A 4 0.45 41.47 -56.96
CA ALA A 4 0.07 41.92 -58.29
C ALA A 4 -1.39 41.56 -58.66
N ARG A 5 -2.25 41.28 -57.66
CA ARG A 5 -3.64 40.82 -57.87
C ARG A 5 -4.50 41.72 -58.77
N ASN A 6 -4.17 43.00 -58.87
CA ASN A 6 -4.89 43.97 -59.71
C ASN A 6 -4.37 44.00 -61.17
N HIS A 7 -3.35 43.22 -61.50
CA HIS A 7 -2.80 43.14 -62.84
C HIS A 7 -3.82 42.48 -63.79
N PRO A 8 -3.98 42.94 -65.06
CA PRO A 8 -4.99 42.42 -65.99
C PRO A 8 -4.99 40.90 -66.15
N VAL A 9 -3.81 40.28 -66.16
CA VAL A 9 -3.63 38.82 -66.29
C VAL A 9 -4.14 38.03 -65.07
N LEU A 10 -4.23 38.67 -63.89
CA LEU A 10 -4.64 38.03 -62.64
C LEU A 10 -6.03 38.47 -62.15
N LYS A 11 -6.63 39.48 -62.79
CA LYS A 11 -7.87 40.13 -62.34
C LYS A 11 -9.04 39.15 -62.21
N ASP A 12 -9.10 38.17 -63.12
CA ASP A 12 -10.16 37.17 -63.18
C ASP A 12 -9.98 36.03 -62.16
N LEU A 13 -8.83 35.96 -61.47
CA LEU A 13 -8.53 34.94 -60.46
C LEU A 13 -8.96 35.36 -59.04
N HIS A 14 -9.50 36.56 -58.87
CA HIS A 14 -10.04 37.10 -57.61
C HIS A 14 -9.14 36.89 -56.37
N LEU A 15 -7.83 37.06 -56.55
CA LEU A 15 -6.85 36.75 -55.49
C LEU A 15 -6.94 37.74 -54.31
N GLY A 16 -7.03 37.18 -53.09
CA GLY A 16 -6.88 37.91 -51.82
C GLY A 16 -5.45 38.38 -51.52
N PRO A 17 -5.24 39.08 -50.39
CA PRO A 17 -3.91 39.42 -49.89
C PRO A 17 -3.14 38.15 -49.49
N CYS A 18 -1.80 38.21 -49.37
CA CYS A 18 -1.00 37.00 -49.11
C CYS A 18 -1.32 36.33 -47.78
N GLU A 19 -1.78 37.10 -46.79
CA GLU A 19 -2.20 36.61 -45.47
C GLU A 19 -3.43 35.70 -45.53
N ALA A 20 -4.21 35.78 -46.62
CA ALA A 20 -5.40 34.96 -46.81
C ALA A 20 -5.09 33.52 -47.27
N TYR A 21 -3.82 33.16 -47.48
CA TYR A 21 -3.43 31.83 -47.98
C TYR A 21 -2.44 31.14 -47.04
N GLY A 22 -2.83 29.99 -46.50
CA GLY A 22 -2.05 29.21 -45.54
C GLY A 22 -0.66 28.82 -46.05
N TYR A 23 -0.52 28.46 -47.33
CA TYR A 23 0.79 28.12 -47.90
C TYR A 23 1.77 29.30 -47.95
N LEU A 24 1.29 30.54 -47.95
CA LEU A 24 2.14 31.73 -47.96
C LEU A 24 2.48 32.22 -46.54
N THR A 25 1.76 31.77 -45.51
CA THR A 25 1.92 32.24 -44.12
C THR A 25 2.61 31.25 -43.18
N GLN A 26 2.90 30.02 -43.65
CA GLN A 26 3.61 28.99 -42.86
C GLN A 26 5.01 29.40 -42.38
N GLY A 27 5.64 30.38 -43.03
CA GLY A 27 6.96 30.90 -42.67
C GLY A 27 6.97 32.00 -41.59
N GLY A 28 5.80 32.50 -41.16
CA GLY A 28 5.67 33.51 -40.09
C GLY A 28 5.84 34.98 -40.48
N ASP A 29 6.59 35.29 -41.55
CA ASP A 29 6.72 36.65 -42.12
C ASP A 29 6.50 36.61 -43.64
N SER A 30 5.64 37.49 -44.14
CA SER A 30 5.24 37.57 -45.56
C SER A 30 5.98 38.66 -46.32
N ARG A 31 6.85 39.48 -45.67
CA ARG A 31 7.61 40.56 -46.32
C ARG A 31 9.11 40.34 -46.18
N ILE A 32 9.81 40.33 -47.31
CA ILE A 32 11.27 40.21 -47.35
C ILE A 32 11.89 41.60 -47.55
N PRO A 33 12.76 42.08 -46.64
CA PRO A 33 13.40 43.38 -46.80
C PRO A 33 14.18 43.50 -48.12
N GLY A 34 13.88 44.55 -48.91
CA GLY A 34 14.56 44.83 -50.18
C GLY A 34 13.99 44.10 -51.41
N VAL A 35 12.91 43.33 -51.26
CA VAL A 35 12.22 42.64 -52.35
C VAL A 35 10.88 43.32 -52.65
N ASP A 36 10.60 43.57 -53.93
CA ASP A 36 9.31 44.09 -54.40
C ASP A 36 8.59 43.03 -55.23
N ASP A 37 7.74 42.24 -54.58
CA ASP A 37 6.98 41.14 -55.19
C ASP A 37 6.12 41.57 -56.39
N ARG A 38 5.77 42.86 -56.50
CA ARG A 38 5.02 43.36 -57.65
C ARG A 38 5.96 43.61 -58.84
N ALA A 39 7.11 44.24 -58.60
CA ALA A 39 8.11 44.45 -59.63
C ALA A 39 8.65 43.11 -60.17
N ASP A 40 8.94 42.16 -59.28
CA ASP A 40 9.42 40.83 -59.63
C ASP A 40 8.38 40.05 -60.46
N PHE A 41 7.09 40.24 -60.16
CA PHE A 41 6.02 39.63 -60.95
C PHE A 41 5.95 40.20 -62.38
N GLU A 42 6.17 41.50 -62.56
CA GLU A 42 6.23 42.14 -63.87
C GLU A 42 7.47 41.68 -64.67
N GLU A 43 8.60 41.49 -64.00
CA GLU A 43 9.80 40.91 -64.62
C GLU A 43 9.57 39.46 -65.05
N LEU A 44 8.92 38.65 -64.21
CA LEU A 44 8.54 37.27 -64.53
C LEU A 44 7.59 37.20 -65.74
N LEU A 45 6.62 38.12 -65.86
CA LEU A 45 5.76 38.20 -67.03
C LEU A 45 6.54 38.51 -68.30
N LYS A 46 7.49 39.46 -68.25
CA LYS A 46 8.36 39.78 -69.40
C LYS A 46 9.22 38.58 -69.78
N ALA A 47 9.78 37.86 -68.80
CA ALA A 47 10.57 36.67 -69.04
C ALA A 47 9.76 35.56 -69.73
N LEU A 48 8.53 35.29 -69.26
CA LEU A 48 7.64 34.30 -69.88
C LEU A 48 7.26 34.67 -71.32
N GLN A 49 7.00 35.96 -71.59
CA GLN A 49 6.72 36.43 -72.95
C GLN A 49 7.96 36.32 -73.87
N MET A 50 9.15 36.66 -73.38
CA MET A 50 10.40 36.50 -74.13
C MET A 50 10.71 35.03 -74.47
N LEU A 51 10.29 34.10 -73.60
CA LEU A 51 10.41 32.66 -73.82
C LEU A 51 9.34 32.09 -74.77
N GLY A 52 8.45 32.93 -75.32
CA GLY A 52 7.47 32.55 -76.32
C GLY A 52 6.16 31.99 -75.75
N PHE A 53 5.87 32.17 -74.46
CA PHE A 53 4.57 31.82 -73.91
C PHE A 53 3.52 32.84 -74.37
N ASP A 54 2.40 32.35 -74.89
CA ASP A 54 1.28 33.19 -75.25
C ASP A 54 0.47 33.63 -74.01
N GLY A 55 -0.34 34.68 -74.15
CA GLY A 55 -1.13 35.21 -73.03
C GLY A 55 -2.12 34.19 -72.44
N LYS A 56 -2.55 33.19 -73.20
CA LYS A 56 -3.47 32.14 -72.72
C LYS A 56 -2.74 31.13 -71.85
N GLN A 57 -1.57 30.65 -72.29
CA GLN A 57 -0.70 29.75 -71.56
C GLN A 57 -0.25 30.37 -70.23
N ILE A 58 0.15 31.65 -70.26
CA ILE A 58 0.51 32.40 -69.04
C ILE A 58 -0.67 32.45 -68.07
N SER A 59 -1.88 32.71 -68.57
CA SER A 59 -3.09 32.76 -67.74
C SER A 59 -3.46 31.39 -67.15
N GLU A 60 -3.28 30.30 -67.89
CA GLU A 60 -3.50 28.93 -67.40
C GLU A 60 -2.53 28.53 -66.28
N VAL A 61 -1.25 28.88 -66.43
CA VAL A 61 -0.25 28.64 -65.39
C VAL A 61 -0.64 29.35 -64.10
N PHE A 62 -1.05 30.62 -64.19
CA PHE A 62 -1.50 31.36 -63.01
C PHE A 62 -2.82 30.85 -62.44
N ARG A 63 -3.73 30.32 -63.26
CA ARG A 63 -4.95 29.65 -62.78
C ARG A 63 -4.63 28.41 -61.94
N LEU A 64 -3.70 27.57 -62.41
CA LEU A 64 -3.24 26.40 -61.65
C LEU A 64 -2.57 26.79 -60.33
N LEU A 65 -1.74 27.84 -60.35
CA LEU A 65 -1.09 28.37 -59.14
C LEU A 65 -2.11 28.96 -58.15
N ALA A 66 -3.15 29.64 -58.64
CA ALA A 66 -4.26 30.12 -57.79
C ALA A 66 -5.04 28.95 -57.16
N GLY A 67 -5.30 27.89 -57.91
CA GLY A 67 -5.90 26.66 -57.38
C GLY A 67 -5.05 26.02 -56.29
N LEU A 68 -3.72 25.96 -56.47
CA LEU A 68 -2.82 25.46 -55.42
C LEU A 68 -2.83 26.31 -54.15
N LEU A 69 -2.92 27.65 -54.28
CA LEU A 69 -3.03 28.54 -53.12
C LEU A 69 -4.34 28.31 -52.35
N LEU A 70 -5.46 28.15 -53.05
CA LEU A 70 -6.77 27.84 -52.45
C LEU A 70 -6.78 26.47 -51.76
N LEU A 71 -6.11 25.47 -52.34
CA LEU A 71 -5.97 24.15 -51.72
C LEU A 71 -5.25 24.22 -50.37
N GLY A 72 -4.31 25.16 -50.21
CA GLY A 72 -3.60 25.39 -48.95
C GLY A 72 -4.47 25.87 -47.79
N ASN A 73 -5.70 26.29 -48.06
CA ASN A 73 -6.68 26.70 -47.07
C ASN A 73 -7.70 25.59 -46.73
N VAL A 74 -7.60 24.43 -47.39
CA VAL A 74 -8.51 23.30 -47.14
C VAL A 74 -8.05 22.53 -45.91
N HIS A 75 -8.91 22.43 -44.90
CA HIS A 75 -8.63 21.69 -43.67
C HIS A 75 -9.19 20.27 -43.73
N PHE A 76 -8.30 19.29 -43.64
CA PHE A 76 -8.65 17.86 -43.62
C PHE A 76 -8.84 17.39 -42.18
N GLU A 77 -9.98 16.75 -41.89
CA GLU A 77 -10.25 16.08 -40.63
C GLU A 77 -9.69 14.65 -40.64
N ASN A 78 -9.03 14.27 -39.54
CA ASN A 78 -8.45 12.93 -39.39
C ASN A 78 -9.51 11.93 -38.90
N GLY A 79 -10.20 11.26 -39.82
CA GLY A 79 -11.05 10.09 -39.53
C GLY A 79 -10.34 8.78 -39.89
N GLU A 80 -10.50 7.73 -39.06
CA GLU A 80 -9.82 6.43 -39.19
C GLU A 80 -10.14 5.64 -40.48
N SER A 81 -11.09 6.09 -41.31
CA SER A 81 -11.47 5.39 -42.55
C SER A 81 -11.95 6.27 -43.71
N SER A 82 -11.99 7.60 -43.54
CA SER A 82 -12.26 8.53 -44.64
C SER A 82 -11.64 9.89 -44.36
N SER A 83 -10.88 10.43 -45.32
CA SER A 83 -10.45 11.83 -45.31
C SER A 83 -11.68 12.72 -45.51
N ALA A 84 -12.26 13.20 -44.41
CA ALA A 84 -13.35 14.17 -44.46
C ALA A 84 -12.75 15.58 -44.51
N VAL A 85 -13.36 16.47 -45.30
CA VAL A 85 -12.99 17.89 -45.32
C VAL A 85 -13.93 18.63 -44.38
N SER A 86 -13.39 19.53 -43.54
CA SER A 86 -14.22 20.33 -42.62
C SER A 86 -15.27 21.12 -43.40
N SER A 87 -16.49 21.20 -42.84
CA SER A 87 -17.60 21.99 -43.39
C SER A 87 -17.25 23.48 -43.55
N GLU A 88 -16.25 23.97 -42.81
CA GLU A 88 -15.74 25.33 -42.90
C GLU A 88 -14.95 25.60 -44.19
N SER A 89 -14.40 24.56 -44.83
CA SER A 89 -13.64 24.68 -46.09
C SER A 89 -14.51 24.58 -47.35
N ALA A 90 -15.84 24.55 -47.20
CA ALA A 90 -16.77 24.32 -48.31
C ALA A 90 -16.76 25.47 -49.35
N GLN A 91 -16.51 26.71 -48.92
CA GLN A 91 -16.40 27.87 -49.80
C GLN A 91 -15.08 27.83 -50.61
N GLU A 92 -13.98 27.45 -49.98
CA GLU A 92 -12.68 27.26 -50.59
C GLU A 92 -12.70 26.12 -51.60
N ILE A 93 -13.38 25.00 -51.27
CA ILE A 93 -13.59 23.89 -52.19
C ILE A 93 -14.44 24.33 -53.38
N SER A 94 -15.50 25.12 -53.18
CA SER A 94 -16.30 25.63 -54.29
C SER A 94 -15.48 26.52 -55.23
N ARG A 95 -14.63 27.40 -54.67
CA ARG A 95 -13.69 28.22 -55.45
C ARG A 95 -12.61 27.38 -56.12
N LEU A 96 -12.08 26.37 -55.44
CA LEU A 96 -11.12 25.43 -55.99
C LEU A 96 -11.72 24.65 -57.16
N CYS A 97 -12.96 24.17 -57.04
CA CYS A 97 -13.67 23.45 -58.08
C CYS A 97 -14.00 24.34 -59.29
N SER A 98 -14.27 25.64 -59.09
CA SER A 98 -14.41 26.59 -60.20
C SER A 98 -13.08 26.89 -60.89
N GLU A 99 -11.96 26.95 -60.15
CA GLU A 99 -10.63 27.27 -60.70
C GLU A 99 -9.89 26.06 -61.30
N ILE A 100 -10.08 24.85 -60.74
CA ILE A 100 -9.52 23.57 -61.22
C ILE A 100 -10.49 22.89 -62.22
N CYS A 101 -11.68 23.46 -62.44
CA CYS A 101 -12.66 23.00 -63.42
C CYS A 101 -13.14 21.54 -63.23
N ILE A 102 -13.23 21.04 -61.99
CA ILE A 102 -13.88 19.74 -61.71
C ILE A 102 -15.32 19.99 -61.30
N LYS A 103 -16.25 19.62 -62.19
CA LYS A 103 -17.69 19.69 -61.98
C LYS A 103 -18.12 18.68 -60.90
N PRO A 104 -18.63 19.13 -59.72
CA PRO A 104 -18.94 18.25 -58.60
C PRO A 104 -20.17 17.36 -58.85
N ASN A 105 -21.16 17.86 -59.59
CA ASN A 105 -22.35 17.13 -60.02
C ASN A 105 -22.88 17.72 -61.33
N ASP A 106 -23.60 16.92 -62.12
CA ASP A 106 -24.12 17.39 -63.41
C ASP A 106 -25.38 18.27 -63.28
N SER A 107 -26.12 18.12 -62.19
CA SER A 107 -27.42 18.76 -61.88
C SER A 107 -27.33 20.18 -61.32
N LYS A 108 -26.12 20.72 -61.11
CA LYS A 108 -25.87 22.05 -60.51
C LYS A 108 -26.48 22.23 -59.11
N ILE A 109 -26.55 21.14 -58.35
CA ILE A 109 -27.01 21.16 -56.96
C ILE A 109 -25.84 21.59 -56.08
N GLU A 110 -26.07 22.52 -55.16
CA GLU A 110 -25.03 22.99 -54.25
C GLU A 110 -24.57 21.86 -53.31
N PHE A 111 -23.26 21.74 -53.10
CA PHE A 111 -22.60 20.77 -52.21
C PHE A 111 -22.87 19.28 -52.46
N GLU A 112 -23.58 18.93 -53.54
CA GLU A 112 -23.78 17.55 -53.96
C GLU A 112 -22.54 17.06 -54.73
N PHE A 113 -21.96 15.94 -54.29
CA PHE A 113 -20.78 15.35 -54.93
C PHE A 113 -21.15 14.03 -55.59
N GLU A 114 -21.03 13.96 -56.92
CA GLU A 114 -21.26 12.73 -57.68
C GLU A 114 -19.92 12.02 -57.96
N PRO A 115 -19.60 10.92 -57.25
CA PRO A 115 -18.27 10.31 -57.32
C PRO A 115 -17.92 9.80 -58.72
N LYS A 116 -18.91 9.27 -59.46
CA LYS A 116 -18.73 8.77 -60.82
C LYS A 116 -18.26 9.86 -61.76
N ARG A 117 -18.87 11.05 -61.67
CA ARG A 117 -18.56 12.21 -62.52
C ARG A 117 -17.21 12.83 -62.16
N ALA A 118 -16.86 12.87 -60.88
CA ALA A 118 -15.55 13.32 -60.42
C ALA A 118 -14.42 12.38 -60.89
N ILE A 119 -14.58 11.07 -60.76
CA ILE A 119 -13.58 10.09 -61.21
C ILE A 119 -13.37 10.16 -62.73
N GLN A 120 -14.43 10.34 -63.51
CA GLN A 120 -14.33 10.50 -64.97
C GLN A 120 -13.51 11.73 -65.34
N GLN A 121 -13.73 12.85 -64.66
CA GLN A 121 -12.97 14.09 -64.88
C GLN A 121 -11.50 13.94 -64.43
N LEU A 122 -11.24 13.33 -63.28
CA LEU A 122 -9.87 13.08 -62.81
C LEU A 122 -9.08 12.13 -63.73
N ARG A 123 -9.75 11.21 -64.43
CA ARG A 123 -9.14 10.39 -65.49
C ARG A 123 -8.86 11.23 -66.74
N ALA A 124 -9.83 12.00 -67.21
CA ALA A 124 -9.71 12.81 -68.42
C ALA A 124 -8.66 13.93 -68.29
N CYS A 125 -8.53 14.52 -67.10
CA CYS A 125 -7.53 15.54 -66.76
C CYS A 125 -6.14 14.95 -66.45
N GLY A 126 -5.96 13.63 -66.56
CA GLY A 126 -4.68 12.96 -66.30
C GLY A 126 -4.25 12.92 -64.82
N VAL A 127 -5.04 13.46 -63.90
CA VAL A 127 -4.70 13.54 -62.46
C VAL A 127 -4.42 12.16 -61.87
N LEU A 128 -5.25 11.16 -62.20
CA LEU A 128 -5.01 9.78 -61.72
C LEU A 128 -3.73 9.17 -62.29
N GLU A 129 -3.37 9.54 -63.52
CA GLU A 129 -2.15 9.08 -64.18
C GLU A 129 -0.91 9.75 -63.55
N THR A 130 -0.98 11.04 -63.24
CA THR A 130 0.05 11.77 -62.48
C THR A 130 0.25 11.17 -61.09
N VAL A 131 -0.84 10.83 -60.39
CA VAL A 131 -0.79 10.15 -59.09
C VAL A 131 -0.20 8.75 -59.24
N ARG A 132 -0.57 8.00 -60.29
CA ARG A 132 -0.04 6.65 -60.57
C ARG A 132 1.47 6.66 -60.79
N ILE A 133 1.98 7.60 -61.60
CA ILE A 133 3.42 7.79 -61.84
C ILE A 133 4.13 8.18 -60.53
N SER A 134 3.53 9.10 -59.77
CA SER A 134 4.08 9.53 -58.47
C SER A 134 4.09 8.40 -57.42
N ALA A 135 3.09 7.51 -57.46
CA ALA A 135 2.96 6.35 -56.57
C ALA A 135 3.86 5.17 -56.99
N ALA A 136 4.26 5.08 -58.27
CA ALA A 136 5.25 4.11 -58.73
C ALA A 136 6.66 4.41 -58.20
N GLY A 137 6.93 5.67 -57.85
CA GLY A 137 8.15 6.11 -57.17
C GLY A 137 8.03 6.06 -55.64
N PHE A 138 8.47 7.14 -54.99
CA PHE A 138 8.46 7.28 -53.54
C PHE A 138 7.59 8.49 -53.15
N PRO A 139 6.27 8.31 -52.99
CA PRO A 139 5.34 9.41 -52.74
C PRO A 139 5.52 10.00 -51.33
N SER A 140 5.89 9.18 -50.34
CA SER A 140 6.09 9.62 -48.96
C SER A 140 7.54 10.01 -48.71
N ARG A 141 7.76 11.22 -48.20
CA ARG A 141 9.10 11.82 -48.02
C ARG A 141 9.18 12.51 -46.67
N TYR A 142 10.15 12.13 -45.85
CA TYR A 142 10.31 12.68 -44.51
C TYR A 142 11.70 13.31 -44.33
N PRO A 143 11.81 14.54 -43.81
CA PRO A 143 13.03 15.04 -43.20
C PRO A 143 13.54 14.07 -42.13
N TYR A 144 14.86 13.90 -42.04
CA TYR A 144 15.43 12.93 -41.10
C TYR A 144 15.07 13.23 -39.64
N GLU A 145 15.05 14.50 -39.24
CA GLU A 145 14.67 14.93 -37.88
C GLU A 145 13.24 14.52 -37.50
N GLU A 146 12.30 14.72 -38.42
CA GLU A 146 10.89 14.39 -38.19
C GLU A 146 10.68 12.88 -38.14
N PHE A 147 11.32 12.16 -39.06
CA PHE A 147 11.30 10.70 -39.08
C PHE A 147 11.87 10.14 -37.78
N ALA A 148 13.02 10.64 -37.34
CA ALA A 148 13.68 10.18 -36.15
C ALA A 148 12.86 10.46 -34.88
N ARG A 149 12.29 11.68 -34.75
CA ARG A 149 11.45 12.03 -33.61
C ARG A 149 10.20 11.16 -33.50
N ARG A 150 9.54 10.88 -34.63
CA ARG A 150 8.30 10.08 -34.69
C ARG A 150 8.57 8.61 -34.44
N TYR A 151 9.59 8.06 -35.07
CA TYR A 151 9.86 6.62 -35.10
C TYR A 151 10.98 6.17 -34.15
N ARG A 152 11.47 7.02 -33.24
CA ARG A 152 12.56 6.73 -32.27
C ARG A 152 12.48 5.40 -31.52
N VAL A 153 11.28 4.83 -31.39
CA VAL A 153 11.05 3.55 -30.70
C VAL A 153 11.32 2.32 -31.57
N LEU A 154 11.44 2.48 -32.90
CA LEU A 154 11.66 1.38 -33.84
C LEU A 154 13.07 0.79 -33.74
N TYR A 155 14.05 1.58 -33.31
CA TYR A 155 15.43 1.15 -33.15
C TYR A 155 15.98 1.60 -31.79
N THR A 156 16.20 0.65 -30.89
CA THR A 156 16.65 0.90 -29.51
C THR A 156 18.02 0.28 -29.19
N LYS A 157 18.72 -0.26 -30.19
CA LYS A 157 20.03 -0.93 -29.98
C LYS A 157 21.14 0.07 -29.66
N GLU A 158 21.11 1.25 -30.27
CA GLU A 158 22.03 2.35 -29.99
C GLU A 158 21.26 3.50 -29.35
N ALA A 159 21.67 3.89 -28.15
CA ALA A 159 21.03 4.99 -27.43
C ALA A 159 21.30 6.32 -28.15
N ALA A 160 20.30 7.21 -28.15
CA ALA A 160 20.38 8.59 -28.67
C ALA A 160 20.73 8.76 -30.16
N ILE A 161 20.93 7.68 -30.94
CA ILE A 161 21.25 7.76 -32.38
C ILE A 161 20.21 8.56 -33.19
N TRP A 162 18.93 8.50 -32.79
CA TRP A 162 17.84 9.28 -33.40
C TRP A 162 18.01 10.80 -33.25
N ARG A 163 18.81 11.24 -32.27
CA ARG A 163 19.14 12.65 -32.02
C ARG A 163 20.50 13.01 -32.63
N ASP A 164 21.49 12.15 -32.43
CA ASP A 164 22.88 12.48 -32.78
C ASP A 164 23.15 12.31 -34.29
N SER A 165 22.51 11.33 -34.93
CA SER A 165 22.62 11.11 -36.38
C SER A 165 21.29 10.63 -36.98
N PRO A 166 20.30 11.54 -37.15
CA PRO A 166 18.95 11.20 -37.62
C PRO A 166 18.91 10.47 -38.96
N LYS A 167 19.85 10.78 -39.86
CA LYS A 167 20.01 10.07 -41.15
C LYS A 167 20.35 8.60 -40.94
N ARG A 168 21.40 8.32 -40.15
CA ARG A 168 21.85 6.96 -39.84
C ARG A 168 20.77 6.19 -39.08
N PHE A 169 20.07 6.86 -38.16
CA PHE A 169 18.90 6.27 -37.50
C PHE A 169 17.83 5.85 -38.51
N ALA A 170 17.47 6.72 -39.46
CA ALA A 170 16.42 6.42 -40.43
C ALA A 170 16.79 5.23 -41.33
N GLU A 171 18.07 5.14 -41.74
CA GLU A 171 18.60 3.99 -42.48
C GLU A 171 18.46 2.69 -41.70
N LEU A 172 18.90 2.66 -40.44
CA LEU A 172 18.84 1.48 -39.58
C LEU A 172 17.40 1.07 -39.23
N ALA A 173 16.53 2.04 -38.92
CA ALA A 173 15.13 1.80 -38.62
C ALA A 173 14.40 1.21 -39.83
N CYS A 174 14.64 1.73 -41.03
CA CYS A 174 14.07 1.18 -42.26
C CYS A 174 14.65 -0.18 -42.61
N GLN A 175 15.95 -0.41 -42.47
CA GLN A 175 16.57 -1.71 -42.71
C GLN A 175 16.02 -2.80 -41.78
N GLN A 176 15.67 -2.44 -40.54
CA GLN A 176 15.10 -3.39 -39.58
C GLN A 176 13.61 -3.68 -39.84
N CYS A 177 12.85 -2.70 -40.32
CA CYS A 177 11.39 -2.79 -40.41
C CYS A 177 10.86 -3.05 -41.82
N LEU A 178 11.64 -2.76 -42.86
CA LEU A 178 11.22 -2.77 -44.26
C LEU A 178 12.18 -3.60 -45.12
N GLU A 179 11.68 -4.11 -46.24
CA GLU A 179 12.47 -4.82 -47.25
C GLU A 179 13.31 -3.88 -48.13
N GLU A 180 14.39 -4.40 -48.70
CA GLU A 180 15.24 -3.68 -49.64
C GLU A 180 14.45 -3.20 -50.88
N GLY A 181 14.72 -1.98 -51.34
CA GLY A 181 14.05 -1.36 -52.49
C GLY A 181 12.67 -0.74 -52.20
N LYS A 182 12.12 -0.90 -50.98
CA LYS A 182 10.88 -0.23 -50.53
C LYS A 182 11.11 1.18 -49.98
N TYR A 183 12.37 1.53 -49.71
CA TYR A 183 12.79 2.86 -49.30
C TYR A 183 14.04 3.30 -50.07
N ALA A 184 14.29 4.60 -50.09
CA ALA A 184 15.50 5.20 -50.63
C ALA A 184 16.00 6.33 -49.73
N VAL A 185 17.31 6.50 -49.66
CA VAL A 185 17.99 7.43 -48.76
C VAL A 185 18.50 8.61 -49.56
N GLY A 186 18.01 9.81 -49.25
CA GLY A 186 18.45 11.05 -49.88
C GLY A 186 19.53 11.80 -49.08
N LYS A 187 19.88 13.00 -49.55
CA LYS A 187 20.79 13.89 -48.81
C LYS A 187 20.15 14.43 -47.52
N THR A 188 18.89 14.85 -47.59
CA THR A 188 18.18 15.53 -46.49
C THR A 188 16.92 14.82 -46.01
N LYS A 189 16.42 13.84 -46.77
CA LYS A 189 15.14 13.17 -46.54
C LYS A 189 15.24 11.68 -46.84
N ILE A 190 14.40 10.90 -46.17
CA ILE A 190 14.12 9.50 -46.50
C ILE A 190 12.86 9.40 -47.37
N PHE A 191 12.89 8.49 -48.33
CA PHE A 191 11.87 8.29 -49.34
C PHE A 191 11.26 6.90 -49.16
N LEU A 192 9.93 6.82 -49.09
CA LEU A 192 9.20 5.59 -48.80
C LEU A 192 8.19 5.31 -49.91
N ARG A 193 8.12 4.05 -50.35
CA ARG A 193 7.08 3.59 -51.27
C ARG A 193 5.71 3.60 -50.60
N THR A 194 4.67 3.55 -51.42
CA THR A 194 3.27 3.46 -50.97
C THR A 194 3.08 2.30 -49.98
N GLY A 195 2.35 2.58 -48.89
CA GLY A 195 2.03 1.60 -47.84
C GLY A 195 3.12 1.39 -46.77
N GLN A 196 4.38 1.78 -47.01
CA GLN A 196 5.47 1.52 -46.06
C GLN A 196 5.35 2.35 -44.78
N VAL A 197 4.80 3.56 -44.86
CA VAL A 197 4.50 4.39 -43.68
C VAL A 197 3.53 3.69 -42.73
N ALA A 198 2.51 3.00 -43.27
CA ALA A 198 1.55 2.25 -42.47
C ALA A 198 2.20 1.06 -41.75
N VAL A 199 3.14 0.37 -42.41
CA VAL A 199 3.94 -0.70 -41.80
C VAL A 199 4.76 -0.15 -40.63
N LEU A 200 5.48 0.97 -40.82
CA LEU A 200 6.26 1.61 -39.77
C LEU A 200 5.39 2.06 -38.58
N GLU A 201 4.20 2.62 -38.85
CA GLU A 201 3.28 3.05 -37.81
C GLU A 201 2.73 1.86 -37.02
N ARG A 202 2.42 0.74 -37.68
CA ARG A 202 2.01 -0.50 -37.01
C ARG A 202 3.09 -1.01 -36.06
N VAL A 203 4.33 -1.16 -36.53
CA VAL A 203 5.45 -1.62 -35.68
C VAL A 203 5.69 -0.66 -34.52
N ARG A 204 5.54 0.65 -34.75
CA ARG A 204 5.64 1.66 -33.68
C ARG A 204 4.55 1.47 -32.62
N LEU A 205 3.30 1.23 -33.02
CA LEU A 205 2.20 1.03 -32.08
C LEU A 205 2.37 -0.28 -31.29
N ASP A 206 2.78 -1.36 -31.96
CA ASP A 206 3.02 -2.65 -31.32
C ASP A 206 4.15 -2.57 -30.28
N THR A 207 5.27 -1.89 -30.60
CA THR A 207 6.38 -1.69 -29.67
C THR A 207 5.97 -0.85 -28.45
N LEU A 208 5.20 0.22 -28.66
CA LEU A 208 4.65 1.04 -27.57
C LEU A 208 3.67 0.25 -26.70
N ALA A 209 2.84 -0.61 -27.29
CA ALA A 209 1.90 -1.45 -26.56
C ALA A 209 2.62 -2.48 -25.66
N VAL A 210 3.70 -3.09 -26.14
CA VAL A 210 4.54 -3.99 -25.33
C VAL A 210 5.16 -3.23 -24.15
N ALA A 211 5.71 -2.04 -24.39
CA ALA A 211 6.27 -1.20 -23.32
C ALA A 211 5.21 -0.82 -22.27
N ALA A 212 4.02 -0.39 -22.72
CA ALA A 212 2.89 -0.08 -21.84
C ALA A 212 2.48 -1.30 -21.02
N THR A 213 2.40 -2.48 -21.65
CA THR A 213 2.06 -3.74 -20.96
C THR A 213 3.08 -4.09 -19.88
N MET A 214 4.38 -3.89 -20.15
CA MET A 214 5.43 -4.12 -19.14
C MET A 214 5.28 -3.18 -17.94
N ILE A 215 5.04 -1.89 -18.18
CA ILE A 215 4.82 -0.89 -17.12
C ILE A 215 3.55 -1.21 -16.32
N GLN A 216 2.47 -1.56 -17.01
CA GLN A 216 1.20 -1.92 -16.36
C GLN A 216 1.34 -3.21 -15.55
N LYS A 217 2.04 -4.22 -16.07
CA LYS A 217 2.29 -5.49 -15.37
C LYS A 217 3.07 -5.27 -14.08
N THR A 218 4.17 -4.52 -14.14
CA THR A 218 5.00 -4.23 -12.96
C THR A 218 4.22 -3.41 -11.93
N TRP A 219 3.48 -2.39 -12.37
CA TRP A 219 2.63 -1.59 -11.49
C TRP A 219 1.53 -2.41 -10.81
N LYS A 220 0.78 -3.22 -11.58
CA LYS A 220 -0.27 -4.11 -11.03
C LYS A 220 0.33 -5.07 -10.01
N GLY A 221 1.50 -5.64 -10.29
CA GLY A 221 2.23 -6.50 -9.36
C GLY A 221 2.63 -5.77 -8.07
N PHE A 222 3.16 -4.54 -8.18
CA PHE A 222 3.51 -3.70 -7.03
C PHE A 222 2.29 -3.40 -6.14
N VAL A 223 1.18 -2.96 -6.75
CA VAL A 223 -0.06 -2.65 -6.02
C VAL A 223 -0.61 -3.89 -5.32
N ALA A 224 -0.66 -5.05 -6.00
CA ALA A 224 -1.13 -6.29 -5.42
C ALA A 224 -0.27 -6.74 -4.23
N ARG A 225 1.06 -6.69 -4.38
CA ARG A 225 2.00 -7.05 -3.30
C ARG A 225 1.82 -6.16 -2.08
N ARG A 226 1.68 -4.84 -2.27
CA ARG A 226 1.49 -3.88 -1.17
C ARG A 226 0.17 -4.11 -0.42
N LYS A 227 -0.91 -4.43 -1.14
CA LYS A 227 -2.20 -4.82 -0.52
C LYS A 227 -2.05 -6.10 0.32
N TYR A 228 -1.40 -7.13 -0.23
CA TYR A 228 -1.16 -8.39 0.47
C TYR A 228 -0.31 -8.20 1.73
N GLU A 229 0.77 -7.43 1.66
CA GLU A 229 1.62 -7.15 2.83
C GLU A 229 0.87 -6.42 3.94
N THR A 230 0.00 -5.48 3.58
CA THR A 230 -0.85 -4.76 4.55
C THR A 230 -1.79 -5.73 5.26
N MET A 231 -2.53 -6.55 4.49
CA MET A 231 -3.42 -7.56 5.04
C MET A 231 -2.69 -8.57 5.93
N ARG A 232 -1.51 -9.04 5.49
CA ARG A 232 -0.68 -9.98 6.24
C ARG A 232 -0.22 -9.39 7.57
N ARG A 233 0.22 -8.13 7.60
CA ARG A 233 0.62 -7.44 8.84
C ARG A 233 -0.55 -7.35 9.81
N SER A 234 -1.73 -6.94 9.35
CA SER A 234 -2.94 -6.91 10.18
C SER A 234 -3.31 -8.28 10.74
N LEU A 235 -3.26 -9.33 9.91
CA LEU A 235 -3.55 -10.70 10.35
C LEU A 235 -2.58 -11.16 11.45
N LEU A 236 -1.28 -10.90 11.30
CA LEU A 236 -0.28 -11.29 12.29
C LEU A 236 -0.51 -10.59 13.64
N ILE A 237 -0.91 -9.31 13.62
CA ILE A 237 -1.25 -8.55 14.85
C ILE A 237 -2.48 -9.18 15.52
N VAL A 238 -3.53 -9.48 14.77
CA VAL A 238 -4.73 -10.14 15.30
C VAL A 238 -4.40 -11.52 15.87
N GLN A 239 -3.65 -12.34 15.16
CA GLN A 239 -3.23 -13.66 15.63
C GLN A 239 -2.38 -13.59 16.91
N ALA A 240 -1.44 -12.64 16.99
CA ALA A 240 -0.62 -12.43 18.18
C ALA A 240 -1.47 -11.99 19.39
N SER A 241 -2.39 -11.05 19.19
CA SER A 241 -3.30 -10.58 20.25
C SER A 241 -4.22 -11.69 20.76
N LEU A 242 -4.77 -12.53 19.87
CA LEU A 242 -5.60 -13.68 20.25
C LEU A 242 -4.81 -14.72 21.04
N LYS A 243 -3.59 -15.06 20.60
CA LYS A 243 -2.71 -15.99 21.33
C LYS A 243 -2.40 -15.45 22.73
N ALA A 244 -2.08 -14.16 22.84
CA ALA A 244 -1.86 -13.51 24.13
C ALA A 244 -3.10 -13.57 25.03
N PHE A 245 -4.29 -13.25 24.49
CA PHE A 245 -5.55 -13.32 25.23
C PHE A 245 -5.84 -14.73 25.76
N LEU A 246 -5.68 -15.75 24.94
CA LEU A 246 -5.87 -17.15 25.35
C LEU A 246 -4.88 -17.57 26.45
N ALA A 247 -3.62 -17.14 26.35
CA ALA A 247 -2.61 -17.39 27.37
C ALA A 247 -2.97 -16.68 28.70
N PHE A 248 -3.36 -15.41 28.66
CA PHE A 248 -3.83 -14.67 29.84
C PHE A 248 -5.04 -15.34 30.51
N ARG A 249 -6.01 -15.78 29.71
CA ARG A 249 -7.20 -16.50 30.23
C ARG A 249 -6.79 -17.79 30.94
N ARG A 250 -5.85 -18.55 30.36
CA ARG A 250 -5.33 -19.78 30.98
C ARG A 250 -4.59 -19.51 32.29
N ILE A 251 -3.76 -18.46 32.34
CA ILE A 251 -3.04 -18.08 33.56
C ILE A 251 -4.02 -17.71 34.68
N LYS A 252 -5.04 -16.87 34.41
CA LYS A 252 -6.05 -16.51 35.41
C LYS A 252 -6.80 -17.74 35.95
N TYR A 253 -7.19 -18.66 35.08
CA TYR A 253 -7.82 -19.92 35.48
C TYR A 253 -6.93 -20.73 36.43
N LEU A 254 -5.64 -20.89 36.09
CA LEU A 254 -4.68 -21.63 36.92
C LEU A 254 -4.41 -20.93 38.26
N GLN A 255 -4.35 -19.60 38.28
CA GLN A 255 -4.21 -18.83 39.53
C GLN A 255 -5.41 -19.04 40.45
N MET A 256 -6.63 -18.95 39.91
CA MET A 256 -7.85 -19.18 40.68
C MET A 256 -7.91 -20.61 41.21
N HIS A 257 -7.62 -21.60 40.36
CA HIS A 257 -7.60 -23.01 40.77
C HIS A 257 -6.59 -23.30 41.87
N ARG A 258 -5.38 -22.72 41.78
CA ARG A 258 -4.36 -22.82 42.84
C ARG A 258 -4.81 -22.16 44.13
N ALA A 259 -5.39 -20.96 44.06
CA ALA A 259 -5.92 -20.27 45.24
C ALA A 259 -6.98 -21.11 45.96
N VAL A 260 -7.91 -21.70 45.20
CA VAL A 260 -8.95 -22.61 45.74
C VAL A 260 -8.30 -23.82 46.43
N ILE A 261 -7.34 -24.49 45.80
CA ILE A 261 -6.65 -25.64 46.40
C ILE A 261 -5.95 -25.25 47.70
N THR A 262 -5.26 -24.11 47.73
CA THR A 262 -4.57 -23.61 48.93
C THR A 262 -5.55 -23.31 50.06
N MET A 263 -6.69 -22.69 49.77
CA MET A 263 -7.73 -22.43 50.76
C MET A 263 -8.34 -23.73 51.30
N GLN A 264 -8.64 -24.68 50.42
CA GLN A 264 -9.20 -25.98 50.79
C GLN A 264 -8.22 -26.78 51.65
N SER A 265 -6.94 -26.83 51.29
CA SER A 265 -5.92 -27.56 52.05
C SER A 265 -5.67 -26.93 53.43
N ALA A 266 -5.64 -25.59 53.51
CA ALA A 266 -5.53 -24.87 54.78
C ALA A 266 -6.72 -25.16 55.70
N THR A 267 -7.93 -25.13 55.16
CA THR A 267 -9.17 -25.39 55.93
C THR A 267 -9.21 -26.84 56.43
N ARG A 268 -8.93 -27.82 55.57
CA ARG A 268 -8.85 -29.24 55.96
C ARG A 268 -7.78 -29.43 57.05
N GLY A 269 -6.59 -28.87 56.86
CA GLY A 269 -5.51 -28.94 57.85
C GLY A 269 -5.88 -28.30 59.20
N PHE A 270 -6.59 -27.17 59.20
CA PHE A 270 -7.06 -26.52 60.42
C PHE A 270 -8.09 -27.37 61.18
N LEU A 271 -9.08 -27.92 60.47
CA LEU A 271 -10.11 -28.77 61.07
C LEU A 271 -9.49 -30.01 61.75
N GLU A 272 -8.58 -30.70 61.06
CA GLU A 272 -7.91 -31.89 61.61
C GLU A 272 -7.03 -31.56 62.82
N ARG A 273 -6.23 -30.48 62.75
CA ARG A 273 -5.44 -30.04 63.91
C ARG A 273 -6.31 -29.71 65.11
N ARG A 274 -7.42 -28.99 64.90
CA ARG A 274 -8.35 -28.63 65.99
C ARG A 274 -8.99 -29.86 66.63
N ASN A 275 -9.36 -30.87 65.84
CA ASN A 275 -9.87 -32.14 66.35
C ASN A 275 -8.80 -32.89 67.15
N TYR A 276 -7.57 -32.98 66.61
CA TYR A 276 -6.45 -33.61 67.29
C TYR A 276 -6.14 -32.92 68.63
N GLU A 277 -6.05 -31.59 68.65
CA GLU A 277 -5.81 -30.81 69.87
C GLU A 277 -6.91 -31.01 70.90
N ARG A 278 -8.18 -31.08 70.49
CA ARG A 278 -9.31 -31.37 71.39
C ARG A 278 -9.14 -32.73 72.08
N ILE A 279 -8.87 -33.78 71.31
CA ILE A 279 -8.67 -35.14 71.83
C ILE A 279 -7.43 -35.20 72.73
N ARG A 280 -6.33 -34.56 72.31
CA ARG A 280 -5.08 -34.50 73.08
C ARG A 280 -5.29 -33.78 74.42
N ASN A 281 -5.93 -32.60 74.42
CA ASN A 281 -6.17 -31.83 75.64
C ASN A 281 -7.12 -32.57 76.60
N ALA A 282 -8.15 -33.23 76.08
CA ALA A 282 -9.03 -34.09 76.89
C ALA A 282 -8.25 -35.25 77.51
N THR A 283 -7.41 -35.93 76.72
CA THR A 283 -6.55 -37.03 77.18
C THR A 283 -5.59 -36.56 78.27
N ILE A 284 -4.89 -35.44 78.07
CA ILE A 284 -3.98 -34.85 79.07
C ILE A 284 -4.75 -34.50 80.34
N GLY A 285 -5.94 -33.91 80.22
CA GLY A 285 -6.79 -33.59 81.36
C GLY A 285 -7.18 -34.83 82.18
N ILE A 286 -7.63 -35.89 81.53
CA ILE A 286 -7.97 -37.17 82.17
C ILE A 286 -6.73 -37.78 82.85
N GLN A 287 -5.59 -37.81 82.15
CA GLN A 287 -4.33 -38.34 82.70
C GLN A 287 -3.87 -37.55 83.93
N ALA A 288 -3.97 -36.22 83.89
CA ALA A 288 -3.62 -35.36 85.02
C ALA A 288 -4.56 -35.58 86.22
N ALA A 289 -5.87 -35.66 85.98
CA ALA A 289 -6.86 -35.94 87.03
C ALA A 289 -6.62 -37.31 87.69
N PHE A 290 -6.32 -38.34 86.88
CA PHE A 290 -6.00 -39.67 87.39
C PHE A 290 -4.73 -39.67 88.27
N LYS A 291 -3.64 -39.04 87.80
CA LYS A 291 -2.40 -38.91 88.57
C LYS A 291 -2.65 -38.16 89.89
N ALA A 292 -3.40 -37.05 89.84
CA ALA A 292 -3.77 -36.27 91.02
C ALA A 292 -4.59 -37.10 92.02
N GLN A 293 -5.59 -37.85 91.55
CA GLN A 293 -6.43 -38.68 92.41
C GLN A 293 -5.63 -39.79 93.10
N ARG A 294 -4.65 -40.38 92.39
CA ARG A 294 -3.74 -41.38 92.95
C ARG A 294 -2.92 -40.81 94.10
N VAL A 295 -2.38 -39.61 93.93
CA VAL A 295 -1.64 -38.89 94.99
C VAL A 295 -2.55 -38.51 96.15
N ARG A 296 -3.77 -37.98 95.89
CA ARG A 296 -4.74 -37.62 96.93
C ARG A 296 -5.10 -38.81 97.82
N ARG A 297 -5.40 -39.99 97.24
CA ARG A 297 -5.66 -41.22 98.00
C ARG A 297 -4.47 -41.63 98.88
N TYR A 298 -3.25 -41.51 98.36
CA TYR A 298 -2.04 -41.80 99.13
C TYR A 298 -1.85 -40.82 100.31
N VAL A 299 -2.02 -39.52 100.07
CA VAL A 299 -1.93 -38.48 101.11
C VAL A 299 -3.03 -38.64 102.15
N GLU A 300 -4.24 -39.00 101.74
CA GLU A 300 -5.36 -39.25 102.64
C GLU A 300 -5.06 -40.44 103.57
N LYS A 301 -4.56 -41.56 103.03
CA LYS A 301 -4.09 -42.69 103.83
C LYS A 301 -3.03 -42.26 104.85
N LEU A 302 -2.01 -41.52 104.43
CA LEU A 302 -0.97 -41.00 105.33
C LEU A 302 -1.54 -40.08 106.42
N ARG A 303 -2.55 -39.26 106.10
CA ARG A 303 -3.24 -38.40 107.09
C ARG A 303 -3.98 -39.24 108.12
N TYR A 304 -4.73 -40.27 107.70
CA TYR A 304 -5.40 -41.19 108.63
C TYR A 304 -4.40 -41.92 109.52
N GLU A 305 -3.32 -42.46 108.95
CA GLU A 305 -2.26 -43.13 109.71
C GLU A 305 -1.60 -42.19 110.72
N LYS A 306 -1.28 -40.95 110.33
CA LYS A 306 -0.71 -39.93 111.23
C LYS A 306 -1.68 -39.54 112.35
N SER A 307 -2.96 -39.38 112.04
CA SER A 307 -4.00 -39.13 113.06
C SER A 307 -4.12 -40.30 114.03
N ALA A 308 -4.11 -41.54 113.55
CA ALA A 308 -4.12 -42.74 114.39
C ALA A 308 -2.88 -42.79 115.30
N ILE A 309 -1.68 -42.55 114.76
CA ILE A 309 -0.43 -42.47 115.54
C ILE A 309 -0.52 -41.40 116.63
N THR A 310 -1.09 -40.24 116.32
CA THR A 310 -1.26 -39.12 117.27
C THR A 310 -2.20 -39.51 118.43
N ILE A 311 -3.31 -40.17 118.13
CA ILE A 311 -4.25 -40.67 119.15
C ILE A 311 -3.58 -41.76 120.00
N GLN A 312 -2.92 -42.72 119.36
CA GLN A 312 -2.23 -43.81 120.05
C GLN A 312 -1.11 -43.30 120.95
N SER A 313 -0.30 -42.34 120.49
CA SER A 313 0.79 -41.76 121.29
C SER A 313 0.24 -40.95 122.47
N ALA A 314 -0.86 -40.22 122.29
CA ALA A 314 -1.55 -39.51 123.36
C ALA A 314 -2.09 -40.48 124.43
N TRP A 315 -2.71 -41.60 124.02
CA TRP A 315 -3.18 -42.65 124.94
C TRP A 315 -2.05 -43.34 125.68
N ARG A 316 -0.97 -43.74 124.98
CA ARG A 316 0.22 -44.34 125.60
C ARG A 316 0.84 -43.39 126.63
N GLY A 317 0.93 -42.10 126.30
CA GLY A 317 1.39 -41.06 127.23
C GLY A 317 0.46 -40.90 128.44
N TYR A 318 -0.86 -40.95 128.25
CA TYR A 318 -1.83 -40.95 129.36
C TYR A 318 -1.69 -42.19 130.26
N ALA A 319 -1.58 -43.38 129.69
CA ALA A 319 -1.45 -44.63 130.42
C ALA A 319 -0.19 -44.64 131.30
N ALA A 320 0.97 -44.25 130.73
CA ALA A 320 2.24 -44.14 131.47
C ALA A 320 2.15 -43.11 132.61
N ARG A 321 1.56 -41.92 132.36
CA ARG A 321 1.33 -40.91 133.41
C ARG A 321 0.43 -41.45 134.52
N ARG A 322 -0.65 -42.16 134.17
CA ARG A 322 -1.58 -42.77 135.13
C ARG A 322 -0.88 -43.79 136.03
N GLU A 323 -0.06 -44.65 135.44
CA GLU A 323 0.74 -45.64 136.17
C GLU A 323 1.75 -44.96 137.11
N GLN A 324 2.47 -43.94 136.62
CA GLN A 324 3.45 -43.20 137.42
C GLN A 324 2.79 -42.43 138.58
N ILE A 325 1.62 -41.84 138.36
CA ILE A 325 0.83 -41.21 139.43
C ILE A 325 0.41 -42.25 140.47
N ALA A 326 -0.05 -43.42 140.06
CA ALA A 326 -0.42 -44.50 140.98
C ALA A 326 0.78 -45.01 141.79
N LYS A 327 1.94 -45.24 141.15
CA LYS A 327 3.21 -45.58 141.83
C LYS A 327 3.63 -44.49 142.82
N ARG A 328 3.62 -43.23 142.41
CA ARG A 328 3.99 -42.09 143.27
C ARG A 328 3.04 -41.94 144.45
N ARG A 329 1.72 -42.13 144.28
CA ARG A 329 0.75 -42.18 145.39
C ARG A 329 1.09 -43.26 146.42
N LYS A 330 1.44 -44.48 145.98
CA LYS A 330 1.87 -45.56 146.87
C LYS A 330 3.16 -45.19 147.63
N VAL A 331 4.17 -44.65 146.95
CA VAL A 331 5.42 -44.18 147.57
C VAL A 331 5.14 -43.09 148.62
N VAL A 332 4.31 -42.10 148.28
CA VAL A 332 3.93 -41.02 149.22
C VAL A 332 3.22 -41.59 150.44
N MET A 333 2.31 -42.57 150.30
CA MET A 333 1.68 -43.24 151.45
C MET A 333 2.71 -43.90 152.37
N VAL A 334 3.67 -44.63 151.80
CA VAL A 334 4.76 -45.26 152.57
C VAL A 334 5.62 -44.19 153.26
N GLN A 335 6.00 -43.13 152.55
CA GLN A 335 6.77 -42.02 153.11
C GLN A 335 6.03 -41.34 154.27
N CYS A 336 4.72 -41.09 154.13
CA CYS A 336 3.88 -40.57 155.20
C CYS A 336 3.83 -41.51 156.41
N ALA A 337 3.70 -42.83 156.19
CA ALA A 337 3.71 -43.84 157.25
C ALA A 337 5.06 -43.90 157.98
N VAL A 338 6.18 -43.89 157.24
CA VAL A 338 7.54 -43.88 157.79
C VAL A 338 7.81 -42.59 158.57
N ARG A 339 7.41 -41.42 158.05
CA ARG A 339 7.51 -40.15 158.78
C ARG A 339 6.69 -40.17 160.08
N LYS A 340 5.47 -40.72 160.05
CA LYS A 340 4.65 -40.91 161.24
C LYS A 340 5.30 -41.89 162.24
N TRP A 341 5.91 -42.97 161.75
CA TRP A 341 6.65 -43.92 162.59
C TRP A 341 7.90 -43.29 163.22
N LEU A 342 8.71 -42.56 162.45
CA LEU A 342 9.87 -41.82 162.94
C LEU A 342 9.48 -40.78 164.00
N ALA A 343 8.39 -40.03 163.79
CA ALA A 343 7.87 -39.09 164.79
C ALA A 343 7.41 -39.81 166.07
N LYS A 344 6.71 -40.95 165.95
CA LYS A 344 6.35 -41.81 167.09
C LYS A 344 7.58 -42.41 167.80
N ARG A 345 8.67 -42.68 167.07
CA ARG A 345 9.93 -43.20 167.64
C ARG A 345 10.66 -42.10 168.41
N ARG A 346 10.80 -40.90 167.82
CA ARG A 346 11.37 -39.72 168.50
C ARG A 346 10.60 -39.35 169.78
N LEU A 347 9.26 -39.46 169.78
CA LEU A 347 8.46 -39.26 170.99
C LEU A 347 8.75 -40.30 172.08
N ARG A 348 9.07 -41.54 171.69
CA ARG A 348 9.48 -42.61 172.63
C ARG A 348 10.91 -42.45 173.12
N GLU A 349 11.81 -41.84 172.35
CA GLU A 349 13.18 -41.50 172.76
C GLU A 349 13.22 -40.26 173.70
N LEU A 350 12.13 -39.46 173.77
CA LEU A 350 11.98 -38.28 174.62
C LEU A 350 11.17 -38.53 175.92
N LYS A 351 10.77 -39.78 176.16
CA LYS A 351 10.24 -40.27 177.45
C LYS A 351 11.26 -41.24 178.02
#